data_AF-A0A358N894-F1
#
_entry.id   AF-A0A358N894-F1
#
_cell.length_a   1.000
_cell.length_b   1.000
_cell.length_c   1.000
_cell.angle_alpha   90.00
_cell.angle_beta   90.00
_cell.angle_gamma   90.00
#
_symmetry.space_group_name_H-M   'P 1'
#
loop_
_entity.id
_entity.type
_entity.pdbx_description
1 polymer ?
#
loop_
_entity_poly.entity_id
_entity_poly.type
_entity_poly.pdbx_seq_one_letter_code
_entity_poly.pdbx_strand_id
1 'polypeptide(L)'
;MAFILLATVHFEMESVVAAEPFEDFLKSHCIACHGSGEAKGDIRFDLLSRDFKAGLDSHHWAEALDKVNSGEMPPEDELQPTEDEIEAFVTRLDSLLQ
;
A
#
# COMPACT_ATOMS: atom_id res chain seq x y z
N MET A 1 39.87 -32.35 28.32
CA MET A 1 38.59 -31.99 27.65
C MET A 1 38.27 -30.55 27.99
N ALA A 2 38.31 -29.65 27.01
CA ALA A 2 37.89 -28.25 27.16
C ALA A 2 36.88 -27.98 26.06
N PHE A 3 35.61 -27.80 26.43
CA PHE A 3 34.52 -27.53 25.51
C PHE A 3 34.63 -26.08 25.04
N ILE A 4 35.00 -25.90 23.77
CA ILE A 4 34.93 -24.62 23.07
C ILE A 4 33.45 -24.33 22.86
N LEU A 5 32.85 -23.51 23.73
CA LEU A 5 31.56 -22.90 23.48
C LEU A 5 31.79 -21.76 22.49
N LEU A 6 31.69 -22.08 21.20
CA LEU A 6 31.43 -21.07 20.17
C LEU A 6 30.10 -20.41 20.54
N ALA A 7 30.15 -19.23 21.15
CA ALA A 7 29.03 -18.32 21.17
C ALA A 7 28.85 -17.83 19.73
N THR A 8 28.11 -18.61 18.93
CA THR A 8 27.45 -18.08 17.76
C THR A 8 26.48 -17.02 18.26
N VAL A 9 26.89 -15.76 18.16
CA VAL A 9 25.95 -14.64 18.12
C VAL A 9 24.97 -14.95 16.99
N HIS A 10 23.84 -15.54 17.36
CA HIS A 10 22.68 -15.64 16.49
C HIS A 10 22.20 -14.20 16.34
N PHE A 11 22.60 -13.59 15.24
CA PHE A 11 22.00 -12.35 14.77
C PHE A 11 20.57 -12.71 14.41
N GLU A 12 19.67 -12.58 15.39
CA GLU A 12 18.23 -12.55 15.14
C GLU A 12 18.01 -11.28 14.32
N MET A 13 17.93 -11.46 13.00
CA MET A 13 17.44 -10.47 12.07
C MET A 13 15.96 -10.30 12.41
N GLU A 14 15.66 -9.44 13.39
CA GLU A 14 14.31 -8.97 13.61
C GLU A 14 13.86 -8.32 12.30
N SER A 15 12.95 -9.00 11.60
CA SER A 15 12.29 -8.44 10.43
C SER A 15 11.51 -7.23 10.91
N VAL A 16 12.09 -6.05 10.77
CA VAL A 16 11.32 -4.82 10.78
C VAL A 16 10.37 -4.99 9.61
N VAL A 17 9.11 -5.32 9.90
CA VAL A 17 8.04 -5.29 8.90
C VAL A 17 7.88 -3.82 8.56
N ALA A 18 8.74 -3.33 7.66
CA ALA A 18 8.45 -2.13 6.91
C ALA A 18 7.10 -2.42 6.25
N ALA A 19 6.10 -1.57 6.52
CA ALA A 19 4.88 -1.65 5.74
C ALA A 19 5.30 -1.56 4.26
N GLU A 20 4.84 -2.52 3.46
CA GLU A 20 5.18 -2.58 2.04
C GLU A 20 4.84 -1.22 1.41
N PRO A 21 5.67 -0.68 0.48
CA PRO A 21 5.47 0.65 -0.11
C PRO A 21 4.03 0.93 -0.57
N PHE A 22 3.31 -0.13 -0.98
CA PHE A 22 1.89 -0.09 -1.31
C PHE A 22 0.97 0.33 -0.15
N GLU A 23 1.12 -0.24 1.05
CA GLU A 23 0.26 0.08 2.19
C GLU A 23 0.55 1.48 2.75
N ASP A 24 1.79 1.95 2.65
CA ASP A 24 2.13 3.32 3.05
C ASP A 24 1.61 4.36 2.05
N PHE A 25 1.61 4.03 0.75
CA PHE A 25 0.92 4.83 -0.25
C PHE A 25 -0.58 4.93 0.05
N LEU A 26 -1.24 3.79 0.33
CA LEU A 26 -2.66 3.78 0.68
C LEU A 26 -2.96 4.66 1.89
N LYS A 27 -2.15 4.59 2.95
CA LYS A 27 -2.36 5.42 4.15
C LYS A 27 -2.23 6.91 3.84
N SER A 28 -1.21 7.29 3.07
CA SER A 28 -0.84 8.68 2.84
C SER A 28 -1.71 9.36 1.79
N HIS A 29 -2.10 8.64 0.74
CA HIS A 29 -2.73 9.22 -0.45
C HIS A 29 -4.16 8.74 -0.70
N CYS A 30 -4.60 7.63 -0.10
CA CYS A 30 -5.97 7.14 -0.25
C CYS A 30 -6.77 7.34 1.04
N ILE A 31 -6.37 6.67 2.13
CA ILE A 31 -7.10 6.58 3.39
C ILE A 31 -7.16 7.92 4.13
N ALA A 32 -6.21 8.83 3.89
CA ALA A 32 -6.24 10.18 4.45
C ALA A 32 -7.58 10.91 4.17
N CYS A 33 -8.14 10.72 2.97
CA CYS A 33 -9.44 11.29 2.56
C CYS A 33 -10.58 10.26 2.49
N HIS A 34 -10.26 9.00 2.18
CA HIS A 34 -11.21 7.90 1.97
C HIS A 34 -11.24 6.89 3.14
N GLY A 35 -10.86 7.32 4.35
CA GLY A 35 -10.87 6.51 5.58
C GLY A 35 -12.13 6.72 6.43
N SER A 36 -12.04 6.43 7.74
CA SER A 36 -13.17 6.45 8.68
C SER A 36 -13.78 7.83 9.03
N GLY A 37 -13.53 8.86 8.21
CA GLY A 37 -14.06 10.21 8.36
C GLY A 37 -15.23 10.50 7.41
N GLU A 38 -15.37 11.76 7.00
CA GLU A 38 -16.22 12.17 5.87
C GLU A 38 -15.56 11.68 4.58
N ALA A 39 -15.72 10.39 4.25
CA ALA A 39 -15.10 9.79 3.07
C ALA A 39 -15.45 10.61 1.83
N LYS A 40 -14.54 11.52 1.42
CA LYS A 40 -14.66 12.25 0.17
C LYS A 40 -14.69 11.16 -0.91
N GLY A 41 -15.67 11.19 -1.81
CA GLY A 41 -15.74 10.23 -2.92
C GLY A 41 -16.24 8.82 -2.58
N ASP A 42 -17.06 8.65 -1.54
CA ASP A 42 -17.94 7.47 -1.28
C ASP A 42 -17.27 6.08 -1.19
N ILE A 43 -15.93 5.99 -1.24
CA ILE A 43 -15.16 4.74 -1.16
C ILE A 43 -14.36 4.70 0.14
N ARG A 44 -14.34 3.53 0.79
CA ARG A 44 -13.62 3.26 2.05
C ARG A 44 -12.45 2.29 1.82
N PHE A 45 -11.30 2.79 1.35
CA PHE A 45 -10.13 1.98 1.01
C PHE A 45 -9.56 1.17 2.18
N ASP A 46 -9.83 1.57 3.42
CA ASP A 46 -9.47 0.82 4.63
C ASP A 46 -10.36 -0.43 4.86
N LEU A 47 -11.53 -0.49 4.23
CA LEU A 47 -12.49 -1.60 4.36
C LEU A 47 -12.50 -2.55 3.14
N LEU A 48 -11.95 -2.13 2.00
CA LEU A 48 -11.91 -2.97 0.80
C LEU A 48 -11.09 -4.24 1.03
N SER A 49 -11.50 -5.35 0.43
CA SER A 49 -10.72 -6.59 0.45
C SER A 49 -9.37 -6.41 -0.26
N ARG A 50 -8.32 -7.01 0.31
CA ARG A 50 -7.00 -7.15 -0.34
C ARG A 50 -6.92 -8.42 -1.20
N ASP A 51 -8.05 -9.12 -1.38
CA ASP A 51 -8.20 -10.09 -2.46
C ASP A 51 -8.51 -9.36 -3.76
N PHE A 52 -7.46 -8.88 -4.43
CA PHE A 52 -7.58 -8.03 -5.61
C PHE A 52 -8.16 -8.74 -6.84
N LYS A 53 -8.04 -10.07 -6.92
CA LYS A 53 -8.47 -10.85 -8.10
C LYS A 53 -9.88 -11.39 -7.98
N ALA A 54 -10.23 -11.91 -6.80
CA ALA A 54 -11.50 -12.61 -6.58
C ALA A 54 -12.40 -11.87 -5.58
N GLY A 55 -11.95 -10.77 -4.99
CA GLY A 55 -12.74 -9.92 -4.12
C GLY A 55 -13.84 -9.18 -4.87
N LEU A 56 -14.93 -8.91 -4.15
CA LEU A 56 -16.05 -8.10 -4.65
C LEU A 56 -15.64 -6.64 -4.96
N ASP A 57 -14.49 -6.22 -4.42
CA ASP A 57 -13.99 -4.84 -4.48
C ASP A 57 -12.98 -4.61 -5.62
N SER A 58 -12.70 -5.61 -6.47
CA SER A 58 -11.70 -5.51 -7.55
C SER A 58 -11.97 -4.34 -8.50
N HIS A 59 -13.23 -4.00 -8.76
CA HIS A 59 -13.61 -2.84 -9.56
C HIS A 59 -13.16 -1.51 -8.94
N HIS A 60 -13.29 -1.35 -7.62
CA HIS A 60 -12.86 -0.14 -6.92
C HIS A 60 -11.34 0.02 -6.94
N TRP A 61 -10.60 -1.08 -6.90
CA TRP A 61 -9.15 -1.07 -7.05
C TRP A 61 -8.72 -0.72 -8.47
N ALA A 62 -9.42 -1.20 -9.50
CA ALA A 62 -9.17 -0.80 -10.88
C ALA A 62 -9.44 0.70 -11.10
N GLU A 63 -10.52 1.24 -10.51
CA GLU A 63 -10.79 2.68 -10.56
C GLU A 63 -9.71 3.50 -9.84
N ALA A 64 -9.23 3.03 -8.68
CA ALA A 64 -8.13 3.68 -7.97
C ALA A 64 -6.84 3.72 -8.81
N LEU A 65 -6.53 2.60 -9.49
CA LEU A 65 -5.41 2.53 -10.42
C LEU A 65 -5.54 3.57 -11.53
N ASP A 66 -6.69 3.66 -12.18
CA ASP A 66 -6.93 4.61 -13.28
C ASP A 66 -6.78 6.06 -12.82
N LYS A 67 -7.37 6.40 -11.66
CA LYS A 67 -7.34 7.76 -11.10
C LYS A 67 -5.95 8.20 -10.66
N VAL A 68 -5.17 7.30 -10.04
CA VAL A 68 -3.80 7.60 -9.64
C VAL A 68 -2.91 7.71 -10.89
N ASN A 69 -3.06 6.81 -11.86
CA ASN A 69 -2.29 6.84 -13.10
C ASN A 69 -2.63 8.06 -13.99
N SER A 70 -3.84 8.61 -13.90
CA SER A 70 -4.21 9.85 -14.60
C SER A 70 -3.82 11.14 -13.86
N GLY A 71 -3.33 11.04 -12.63
CA GLY A 71 -3.04 12.19 -11.77
C GLY A 71 -4.29 12.90 -11.25
N GLU A 72 -5.46 12.26 -11.31
CA GLU A 72 -6.71 12.79 -10.74
C GLU A 72 -6.78 12.62 -9.22
N MET A 73 -6.07 11.63 -8.67
CA MET A 73 -6.00 11.38 -7.24
C MET A 73 -4.55 11.26 -6.77
N PRO A 74 -4.19 11.89 -5.63
CA PRO A 74 -5.02 12.81 -4.81
C PRO A 74 -5.34 14.13 -5.53
N PRO A 75 -6.38 14.89 -5.09
CA PRO A 75 -6.66 16.21 -5.67
C PRO A 75 -5.57 17.23 -5.32
N GLU A 76 -5.46 18.29 -6.11
CA GLU A 76 -4.34 19.26 -6.10
C GLU A 76 -4.11 19.98 -4.74
N ASP A 77 -5.11 20.03 -3.87
CA ASP A 77 -5.05 20.63 -2.54
C ASP A 77 -4.58 19.66 -1.44
N GLU A 78 -4.34 18.40 -1.77
CA GLU A 78 -3.87 17.35 -0.85
C GLU A 78 -2.39 17.00 -1.11
N LEU A 79 -1.81 16.15 -0.24
CA LEU A 79 -0.44 15.69 -0.38
C LEU A 79 -0.25 14.85 -1.66
N GLN A 80 0.42 15.43 -2.65
CA GLN A 80 0.73 14.77 -3.92
C GLN A 80 1.87 13.75 -3.78
N PRO A 81 1.70 12.51 -4.27
CA PRO A 81 2.80 11.56 -4.37
C PRO A 81 3.82 12.02 -5.42
N THR A 82 5.05 11.56 -5.27
CA THR A 82 6.08 11.71 -6.30
C THR A 82 5.80 10.79 -7.49
N GLU A 83 6.41 11.07 -8.64
CA GLU A 83 6.29 10.21 -9.83
C GLU A 83 6.74 8.77 -9.53
N ASP A 84 7.84 8.59 -8.80
CA ASP A 84 8.36 7.28 -8.41
C ASP A 84 7.36 6.51 -7.52
N GLU A 85 6.64 7.21 -6.63
CA GLU A 85 5.60 6.61 -5.78
C GLU A 85 4.37 6.20 -6.60
N ILE A 86 3.96 7.03 -7.58
CA ILE A 86 2.87 6.72 -8.51
C ILE A 86 3.23 5.48 -9.33
N GLU A 87 4.41 5.46 -9.96
CA GLU A 87 4.87 4.34 -10.79
C GLU A 87 4.91 3.05 -9.98
N ALA A 88 5.48 3.10 -8.78
CA ALA A 88 5.56 1.95 -7.88
C ALA A 88 4.17 1.43 -7.48
N PHE A 89 3.25 2.34 -7.13
CA PHE A 89 1.89 1.99 -6.75
C PHE A 89 1.10 1.38 -7.91
N VAL A 90 1.10 2.02 -9.08
CA VAL A 90 0.36 1.57 -10.27
C VAL A 90 0.89 0.21 -10.72
N THR A 91 2.21 0.05 -10.84
CA THR A 91 2.83 -1.23 -11.21
C THR A 91 2.45 -2.34 -10.25
N ARG A 92 2.49 -2.05 -8.95
CA ARG A 92 2.14 -3.03 -7.93
C ARG A 92 0.66 -3.41 -8.00
N LEU A 93 -0.23 -2.43 -8.12
CA LEU A 93 -1.67 -2.66 -8.14
C LEU A 93 -2.12 -3.38 -9.41
N ASP A 94 -1.59 -3.03 -10.57
CA ASP A 94 -1.82 -3.73 -11.84
C ASP A 94 -1.47 -5.23 -11.71
N SER A 95 -0.28 -5.53 -11.17
CA SER A 95 0.14 -6.92 -10.93
C SER A 95 -0.74 -7.68 -9.95
N LEU A 96 -1.45 -6.99 -9.04
CA LEU A 96 -2.37 -7.62 -8.09
C LEU A 96 -3.75 -7.89 -8.72
N LEU A 97 -4.15 -7.09 -9.71
CA LEU A 97 -5.45 -7.17 -10.38
C LEU A 97 -5.51 -8.22 -11.51
N GLN A 98 -4.37 -8.55 -12.12
CA GLN A 98 -4.23 -9.64 -13.12
C GLN A 98 -4.05 -10.99 -12.44
#